data_AF-Q34505-F1
#
_entry.id   AF-Q34505-F1
#
_cell.length_a   1.000
_cell.length_b   1.000
_cell.length_c   1.000
_cell.angle_alpha   90.00
_cell.angle_beta   90.00
_cell.angle_gamma   90.00
#
_symmetry.space_group_name_H-M   'P 1'
#
loop_
_entity.id
_entity.type
_entity.pdbx_description
1 polymer ?
#
loop_
_entity_poly.entity_id
_entity_poly.type
_entity_poly.pdbx_seq_one_letter_code
_entity_poly.pdbx_strand_id
1 'polypeptide(L)'
;YSDYPDNYMSWNIISSFGSYISLFSMILIIIIIWESMINQRMILFSLNMPSSIEWYQNFPPSEHSYNELPILSNFYYGSLYVMDLNPIYKGMSFF
;
A
#
# COMPACT_ATOMS: atom_id res chain seq x y z
N TYR A 1 9.53 44.33 12.95
CA TYR A 1 9.71 43.10 13.74
C TYR A 1 8.30 42.58 13.98
N SER A 2 7.96 41.40 13.47
CA SER A 2 6.63 40.83 13.67
C SER A 2 6.58 40.26 15.09
N ASP A 3 6.32 41.16 16.03
CA ASP A 3 6.24 40.86 17.46
C ASP A 3 5.02 39.97 17.70
N TYR A 4 5.23 38.65 17.67
CA TYR A 4 4.27 37.71 18.24
C TYR A 4 4.30 37.92 19.76
N PRO A 5 3.13 37.95 20.43
CA PRO A 5 3.14 38.04 21.88
C PRO A 5 3.93 36.86 22.45
N ASP A 6 4.79 37.13 23.43
CA ASP A 6 5.76 36.18 24.00
C ASP A 6 5.12 34.84 24.43
N ASN A 7 3.81 34.84 24.68
CA ASN A 7 2.99 33.66 24.98
C ASN A 7 3.04 32.55 23.90
N TYR A 8 3.32 32.87 22.63
CA TYR A 8 3.39 31.87 21.54
C TYR A 8 4.82 31.43 21.19
N MET A 9 5.83 32.03 21.82
CA MET A 9 7.23 31.76 21.50
C MET A 9 7.59 30.28 21.74
N SER A 10 7.11 29.70 22.85
CA SER A 10 7.34 28.28 23.18
C SER A 10 6.75 27.33 22.13
N TRP A 11 5.51 27.56 21.72
CA TRP A 11 4.84 26.77 20.68
C TRP A 11 5.51 26.91 19.32
N ASN A 12 6.01 28.09 18.98
CA ASN A 12 6.75 28.32 17.73
C ASN A 12 8.08 27.57 17.70
N ILE A 13 8.79 27.48 18.84
CA ILE A 13 10.02 26.69 18.94
C ILE A 13 9.72 25.21 18.73
N ILE A 14 8.70 24.67 19.41
CA ILE A 14 8.29 23.27 19.27
C ILE A 14 7.86 22.98 17.82
N SER A 15 7.07 23.88 17.22
CA SER A 15 6.63 23.77 15.83
C SER A 15 7.82 23.78 14.86
N SER A 16 8.84 24.60 15.12
CA SER A 16 10.06 24.66 14.31
C SER A 16 10.85 23.36 14.40
N PHE A 17 11.01 22.80 15.60
CA PHE A 17 11.62 21.47 15.78
C PHE A 17 10.81 20.38 15.06
N GLY A 18 9.48 20.42 15.13
CA GLY A 18 8.60 19.54 14.38
C GLY A 18 8.82 19.63 12.87
N SER A 19 9.04 20.83 12.33
CA SER A 19 9.33 21.03 10.91
C SER A 19 10.66 20.42 10.46
N TYR A 20 11.68 20.45 11.32
CA TYR A 20 12.95 19.77 11.00
C TYR A 20 12.77 18.25 11.00
N ILE A 21 12.01 17.70 11.96
CA ILE A 21 11.72 16.27 12.01
C ILE A 21 10.94 15.82 10.76
N SER A 22 9.95 16.61 10.31
CA SER A 22 9.19 16.28 9.10
C SER A 22 10.06 16.35 7.84
N LEU A 23 10.98 17.31 7.73
CA LEU A 23 11.96 17.38 6.64
C LEU A 23 12.83 16.12 6.60
N PHE A 24 13.38 15.68 7.74
CA PHE A 24 14.15 14.45 7.81
C PHE A 24 13.32 13.22 7.44
N SER A 25 12.06 13.14 7.90
CA SER A 25 11.14 12.05 7.55
C SER A 25 10.91 11.96 6.04
N MET A 26 10.76 13.10 5.34
CA MET A 26 10.57 13.10 3.90
C MET A 26 11.81 12.61 3.15
N ILE A 27 13.01 13.05 3.56
CA ILE A 27 14.27 12.58 2.97
C ILE A 27 14.41 11.07 3.15
N LEU A 28 14.08 10.54 4.34
CA LEU A 28 14.13 9.10 4.61
C LEU A 28 13.17 8.30 3.71
N ILE A 29 11.93 8.77 3.52
CA ILE A 29 10.96 8.11 2.64
C ILE A 29 11.49 8.05 1.20
N ILE A 30 12.09 9.13 0.70
CA ILE A 30 12.67 9.17 -0.65
C ILE A 30 13.79 8.13 -0.79
N ILE A 31 14.66 8.01 0.20
CA ILE A 31 15.77 7.03 0.19
C ILE A 31 15.23 5.60 0.21
N ILE A 32 14.22 5.30 1.05
CA ILE A 32 13.62 3.96 1.14
C ILE A 32 12.98 3.57 -0.21
N ILE A 33 12.24 4.49 -0.83
CA ILE A 33 11.63 4.25 -2.15
C ILE A 33 12.72 4.02 -3.20
N TRP A 34 13.75 4.88 -3.23
CA TRP A 34 14.86 4.75 -4.16
C TRP A 34 15.59 3.41 -4.03
N GLU A 35 15.92 3.01 -2.80
CA GLU A 35 16.53 1.72 -2.52
C GLU A 35 15.64 0.56 -2.95
N SER A 36 14.32 0.66 -2.70
CA SER A 36 13.36 -0.38 -3.08
C SER A 36 13.27 -0.59 -4.60
N MET A 37 13.36 0.49 -5.38
CA MET A 37 13.33 0.42 -6.85
C MET A 37 14.58 -0.28 -7.42
N ILE A 38 15.74 -0.11 -6.80
CA ILE A 38 17.00 -0.76 -7.22
C ILE A 38 17.01 -2.23 -6.81
N ASN A 39 16.59 -2.53 -5.58
CA ASN A 39 16.74 -3.87 -5.01
C ASN A 39 15.64 -4.88 -5.41
N GLN A 40 14.56 -4.43 -6.08
CA GLN A 40 13.47 -5.24 -6.66
C GLN A 40 13.15 -6.55 -5.90
N ARG A 41 12.94 -6.45 -4.58
CA ARG A 41 12.74 -7.64 -3.73
C ARG A 41 11.37 -8.26 -4.01
N MET A 42 11.34 -9.56 -4.28
CA MET A 42 10.10 -10.31 -4.45
C MET A 42 9.33 -10.41 -3.12
N ILE A 43 8.01 -10.23 -3.18
CA ILE A 43 7.12 -10.34 -2.03
C ILE A 43 6.88 -11.83 -1.75
N LEU A 44 7.31 -12.30 -0.57
CA LEU A 44 7.17 -13.72 -0.18
C LEU A 44 5.81 -14.02 0.45
N PHE A 45 5.26 -13.08 1.22
CA PHE A 45 3.98 -13.23 1.92
C PHE A 45 3.25 -11.89 2.00
N SER A 46 1.94 -11.90 1.75
CA SER A 46 1.06 -10.75 1.98
C SER A 46 0.44 -10.83 3.37
N LEU A 47 0.50 -9.73 4.13
CA LEU A 47 -0.15 -9.57 5.44
C LEU A 47 -1.50 -8.84 5.33
N ASN A 48 -1.97 -8.57 4.12
CA ASN A 48 -3.13 -7.73 3.89
C ASN A 48 -4.42 -8.51 4.13
N MET A 49 -5.43 -7.85 4.71
CA MET A 49 -6.78 -8.41 4.73
C MET A 49 -7.35 -8.39 3.30
N PRO A 50 -7.91 -9.50 2.80
CA PRO A 50 -8.50 -9.54 1.45
C PRO A 50 -9.91 -8.93 1.45
N SER A 51 -10.00 -7.63 1.77
CA SER A 51 -11.27 -6.88 1.74
C SER A 51 -11.64 -6.41 0.34
N SER A 52 -10.67 -6.26 -0.55
CA SER A 52 -10.83 -5.81 -1.93
C SER A 52 -10.18 -6.80 -2.90
N ILE A 53 -10.70 -6.83 -4.13
CA ILE A 53 -10.25 -7.71 -5.21
C ILE A 53 -8.77 -7.47 -5.61
N GLU A 54 -8.28 -6.25 -5.45
CA GLU A 54 -6.90 -5.87 -5.83
C GLU A 54 -5.83 -6.67 -5.07
N TRP A 55 -6.11 -7.10 -3.83
CA TRP A 55 -5.17 -7.86 -3.02
C TRP A 55 -4.98 -9.31 -3.46
N TYR A 56 -5.81 -9.79 -4.40
CA TYR A 56 -5.67 -11.11 -5.02
C TYR A 56 -4.83 -11.10 -6.30
N GLN A 57 -4.43 -9.92 -6.80
CA GLN A 57 -3.59 -9.83 -7.99
C GLN A 57 -2.13 -10.20 -7.70
N ASN A 58 -1.43 -10.66 -8.75
CA ASN A 58 0.01 -10.88 -8.69
C ASN A 58 0.76 -9.55 -8.59
N PHE A 59 1.99 -9.60 -8.08
CA PHE A 59 2.92 -8.47 -8.06
C PHE A 59 4.10 -8.76 -8.99
N PRO A 60 4.23 -8.10 -10.16
CA PRO A 60 3.35 -7.08 -10.74
C PRO A 60 2.06 -7.68 -11.37
N PRO A 61 1.00 -6.87 -11.52
CA PRO A 61 -0.22 -7.32 -12.20
C PRO A 61 0.04 -7.51 -13.70
N SER A 62 -0.70 -8.41 -14.33
CA SER A 62 -0.68 -8.56 -15.79
C SER A 62 -1.39 -7.38 -16.47
N GLU A 63 -0.97 -7.03 -17.69
CA GLU A 63 -1.58 -5.97 -18.50
C GLU A 63 -3.10 -6.18 -18.68
N HIS A 64 -3.49 -7.44 -18.89
CA HIS A 64 -4.88 -7.89 -18.82
C HIS A 64 -5.04 -8.75 -17.56
N SER A 65 -5.54 -8.13 -16.50
CA SER A 65 -5.61 -8.75 -15.17
C SER A 65 -6.70 -9.82 -15.02
N TYR A 66 -7.75 -9.75 -15.84
CA TYR A 66 -8.84 -10.72 -15.82
C TYR A 66 -9.23 -11.13 -17.24
N ASN A 67 -9.48 -12.43 -17.45
CA ASN A 67 -10.05 -12.93 -18.70
C ASN A 67 -11.58 -12.74 -18.75
N GLU A 68 -12.23 -12.70 -17.58
CA GLU A 68 -13.67 -12.50 -17.41
C GLU A 68 -13.95 -11.63 -16.17
N LEU A 69 -15.10 -10.95 -16.12
CA LEU A 69 -15.44 -10.05 -15.03
C LEU A 69 -15.61 -10.84 -13.72
N PRO A 70 -14.88 -10.52 -12.63
CA PRO A 70 -15.02 -11.22 -11.36
C PRO A 70 -16.37 -10.90 -10.73
N ILE A 71 -17.11 -11.94 -10.30
CA ILE A 71 -18.38 -11.78 -9.59
C ILE A 71 -18.11 -11.64 -8.09
N LEU A 72 -18.53 -10.52 -7.52
CA LEU A 72 -18.49 -10.28 -6.08
C LEU A 72 -19.75 -10.85 -5.43
N SER A 73 -19.59 -11.92 -4.65
CA SER A 73 -20.67 -12.41 -3.78
C SER A 73 -20.27 -12.22 -2.32
N ASN A 74 -21.06 -11.42 -1.60
CA ASN A 74 -20.91 -11.25 -0.16
C ASN A 74 -21.38 -12.52 0.54
N PHE A 75 -20.46 -13.42 0.87
CA PHE A 75 -20.75 -14.51 1.79
C PHE A 75 -20.36 -14.12 3.21
N TYR A 76 -21.37 -14.20 4.08
CA TYR A 76 -21.53 -13.96 5.51
C TYR A 76 -20.36 -14.23 6.52
N TYR A 77 -19.12 -14.44 6.08
CA TYR A 77 -17.96 -14.72 6.94
C TYR A 77 -16.71 -13.86 6.64
N GLY A 78 -16.88 -12.69 6.01
CA GLY A 78 -15.84 -11.66 5.97
C GLY A 78 -14.65 -11.91 5.02
N SER A 79 -14.77 -12.84 4.07
CA SER A 79 -13.76 -13.07 3.02
C SER A 79 -14.41 -13.00 1.64
N LEU A 80 -13.85 -12.15 0.76
CA LEU A 80 -14.29 -11.94 -0.61
C LEU A 80 -13.78 -13.10 -1.47
N TYR A 81 -14.61 -14.11 -1.75
CA TYR A 81 -14.23 -15.17 -2.69
C TYR A 81 -14.43 -14.68 -4.13
N VAL A 82 -13.33 -14.55 -4.86
CA VAL A 82 -13.33 -14.35 -6.31
C VAL A 82 -13.63 -15.70 -6.96
N MET A 83 -14.82 -15.87 -7.49
CA MET A 83 -15.19 -17.06 -8.25
C MET A 83 -14.98 -16.74 -9.74
N ASP A 84 -13.93 -17.31 -10.34
CA ASP A 84 -13.87 -17.45 -11.80
C ASP A 84 -14.89 -18.50 -12.23
N LEU A 85 -15.64 -18.24 -13.29
CA LEU A 85 -16.79 -19.06 -13.73
C LEU A 85 -16.38 -20.41 -14.34
N ASN A 86 -15.07 -20.72 -14.42
CA ASN A 86 -14.57 -21.98 -14.97
C ASN A 86 -13.75 -22.81 -13.96
N PRO A 87 -14.31 -23.88 -13.36
CA PRO A 87 -13.54 -24.84 -12.56
C PRO A 87 -12.53 -25.67 -13.40
N ILE A 88 -12.52 -25.53 -14.72
CA ILE A 88 -11.66 -26.30 -15.64
C ILE A 88 -10.19 -25.85 -15.59
N TYR A 89 -9.90 -24.58 -15.30
CA TYR A 89 -8.54 -24.04 -15.36
C TYR A 89 -7.77 -24.07 -14.03
N LYS A 90 -8.42 -24.48 -12.93
CA LYS A 90 -7.81 -24.51 -11.59
C LYS A 90 -6.78 -25.64 -11.38
N GLY A 91 -6.59 -26.50 -12.39
CA GLY A 91 -5.71 -27.68 -12.33
C GLY A 91 -4.39 -27.58 -13.11
N MET A 92 -4.09 -26.45 -13.76
CA MET A 92 -2.91 -26.34 -14.64
C MET A 92 -2.14 -25.02 -14.44
N SER A 93 -1.51 -24.86 -13.28
CA SER A 93 -0.22 -24.14 -13.22
C SER A 93 0.63 -24.67 -12.07
N PHE A 94 1.08 -25.92 -12.21
CA PHE A 94 2.40 -26.28 -11.70
C PHE A 94 3.39 -25.93 -12.81
N PHE A 95 4.09 -24.80 -12.66
CA PHE A 95 5.49 -24.52 -12.99
C PHE A 95 5.74 -23.01 -12.79
#